data_AF-A0A0D8XPL2-F1
#
_entry.id   AF-A0A0D8XPL2-F1
#
_cell.length_a   1.000
_cell.length_b   1.000
_cell.length_c   1.000
_cell.angle_alpha   90.00
_cell.angle_beta   90.00
_cell.angle_gamma   90.00
#
_symmetry.space_group_name_H-M   'P 1'
#
loop_
_entity.id
_entity.type
_entity.pdbx_description
1 polymer ?
#
loop_
_entity_poly.entity_id
_entity_poly.type
_entity_poly.pdbx_seq_one_letter_code
_entity_poly.pdbx_strand_id
1 'polypeptide(L)'
;MASRRQKQFDRKYSSFRRYTASEDVNYSSHSSRSAFRSESTTSRSDTRGRSISSEIIAGSDTRSYPVYIAIQDYQPDSTDVEGIPLEQGQIVEVLDKKNPANWLVRTKARPPKSGWIPGSYFETPTEYYKQRRRTRELGSTSVKMTEDQEAILKRDQVYHDLLRTEEEFVAELRGCVEHYVHLLDDANIPPAIANEKSKFTLNLNELYNFHANVMLKGLNYYSDDPGKVGQTFIRLERDFDHHVQFAKDLPSTLDLLEQQPFKDFFQVCQVLQNHSIE
;
A
#
# COMPACT_ATOMS: atom_id res chain seq x y z
N MET A 1 27.93 15.05 7.73
CA MET A 1 26.96 16.05 7.24
C MET A 1 25.57 15.47 6.89
N ALA A 2 25.43 14.17 6.61
CA ALA A 2 24.15 13.50 6.35
C ALA A 2 23.11 13.55 7.49
N SER A 3 23.56 13.49 8.76
CA SER A 3 22.66 13.46 9.94
C SER A 3 21.93 14.79 10.22
N ARG A 4 22.45 15.93 9.74
CA ARG A 4 21.78 17.24 9.90
C ARG A 4 20.63 17.43 8.91
N ARG A 5 20.75 16.92 7.67
CA ARG A 5 19.69 16.96 6.66
C ARG A 5 18.51 16.06 7.04
N GLN A 6 18.78 14.88 7.62
CA GLN A 6 17.73 13.98 8.13
C GLN A 6 16.93 14.60 9.29
N LYS A 7 17.60 15.28 10.23
CA LYS A 7 16.93 15.96 11.36
C LYS A 7 16.13 17.19 10.94
N GLN A 8 16.51 17.85 9.84
CA GLN A 8 15.77 18.96 9.25
C GLN A 8 14.54 18.47 8.47
N PHE A 9 14.63 17.27 7.86
CA PHE A 9 13.52 16.55 7.21
C PHE A 9 12.45 16.10 8.22
N ASP A 10 12.84 15.44 9.33
CA ASP A 10 11.90 15.02 10.38
C ASP A 10 11.17 16.21 11.00
N ARG A 11 11.84 17.37 11.13
CA ARG A 11 11.22 18.62 11.60
C ARG A 11 10.23 19.22 10.61
N LYS A 12 10.48 19.11 9.30
CA LYS A 12 9.62 19.68 8.24
C LYS A 12 8.36 18.81 8.00
N TYR A 13 8.48 17.50 8.19
CA TYR A 13 7.38 16.54 8.01
C TYR A 13 6.76 16.06 9.34
N SER A 14 7.23 16.51 10.52
CA SER A 14 6.59 16.20 11.82
C SER A 14 5.15 16.72 11.94
N SER A 15 4.74 17.69 11.11
CA SER A 15 3.36 18.16 11.03
C SER A 15 2.41 17.12 10.44
N PHE A 16 2.91 16.08 9.75
CA PHE A 16 2.07 14.98 9.24
C PHE A 16 1.34 14.20 10.34
N ARG A 17 1.83 14.20 11.59
CA ARG A 17 1.11 13.56 12.71
C ARG A 17 0.00 14.41 13.31
N ARG A 18 -0.03 15.72 13.03
CA ARG A 18 -0.96 16.64 13.70
C ARG A 18 -2.23 16.91 12.90
N TYR A 19 -2.27 16.55 11.61
CA TYR A 19 -3.43 16.78 10.74
C TYR A 19 -4.24 15.52 10.41
N THR A 20 -3.86 14.35 10.95
CA THR A 20 -4.68 13.13 10.85
C THR A 20 -5.60 12.94 12.07
N ALA A 21 -5.53 13.83 13.06
CA ALA A 21 -6.37 13.79 14.26
C ALA A 21 -7.74 14.47 14.04
N SER A 22 -8.51 13.96 13.08
CA SER A 22 -9.97 13.96 13.15
C SER A 22 -10.46 12.81 12.28
N GLU A 23 -10.71 11.67 12.94
CA GLU A 23 -11.30 10.42 12.41
C GLU A 23 -10.35 9.41 11.73
N ASP A 24 -9.22 9.08 12.37
CA ASP A 24 -8.45 7.88 12.00
C ASP A 24 -8.98 6.62 12.71
N VAL A 25 -9.63 5.73 11.95
CA VAL A 25 -9.71 4.31 12.30
C VAL A 25 -8.32 3.72 12.11
N ASN A 26 -7.65 3.49 13.22
CA ASN A 26 -6.25 3.06 13.28
C ASN A 26 -6.05 1.63 12.73
N TYR A 27 -5.67 1.53 11.45
CA TYR A 27 -5.14 0.29 10.86
C TYR A 27 -3.60 0.31 10.95
N SER A 28 -3.07 0.18 12.17
CA SER A 28 -1.64 -0.07 12.35
C SER A 28 -1.37 -1.57 12.30
N SER A 29 -0.36 -1.91 11.50
CA SER A 29 0.22 -3.22 11.30
C SER A 29 0.47 -3.98 12.61
N HIS A 30 -0.10 -5.18 12.72
CA HIS A 30 0.23 -6.14 13.77
C HIS A 30 1.64 -6.70 13.55
N SER A 31 2.64 -5.97 14.02
CA SER A 31 3.90 -6.54 14.48
C SER A 31 3.87 -6.55 16.01
N SER A 32 3.52 -7.68 16.60
CA SER A 32 3.51 -7.87 18.05
C SER A 32 4.94 -7.83 18.60
N ARG A 33 5.38 -6.67 19.08
CA ARG A 33 6.50 -6.57 20.03
C ARG A 33 5.92 -6.67 21.44
N SER A 34 6.25 -7.76 22.12
CA SER A 34 5.90 -8.01 23.52
C SER A 34 6.53 -6.96 24.45
N ALA A 35 5.70 -6.25 25.21
CA ALA A 35 6.15 -5.49 26.38
C ALA A 35 5.49 -6.10 27.63
N PHE A 36 6.17 -7.06 28.24
CA PHE A 36 5.82 -7.50 29.60
C PHE A 36 6.19 -6.37 30.57
N ARG A 37 5.19 -5.84 31.27
CA ARG A 37 5.39 -5.07 32.50
C ARG A 37 4.63 -5.78 33.61
N SER A 38 5.36 -6.49 34.45
CA SER A 38 4.80 -7.18 35.62
C SER A 38 4.54 -6.15 36.70
N GLU A 39 3.27 -5.87 37.02
CA GLU A 39 2.91 -5.17 38.26
C GLU A 39 2.36 -6.20 39.23
N SER A 40 3.18 -6.54 40.24
CA SER A 40 2.78 -7.35 41.38
C SER A 40 2.15 -6.43 42.43
N THR A 41 0.84 -6.43 42.56
CA THR A 41 0.16 -5.80 43.69
C THR A 41 0.25 -6.75 44.89
N THR A 42 1.24 -6.52 45.76
CA THR A 42 1.28 -7.19 47.06
C THR A 42 0.39 -6.44 48.04
N SER A 43 -0.69 -7.07 48.48
CA SER A 43 -1.48 -6.61 49.64
C SER A 43 -1.09 -7.49 50.82
N ARG A 44 -0.46 -6.88 51.83
CA ARG A 44 -0.09 -7.53 53.09
C ARG A 44 -1.29 -7.60 54.03
N SER A 45 -1.55 -8.79 54.55
CA SER A 45 -2.22 -8.97 55.84
C SER A 45 -1.63 -10.20 56.53
N ASP A 46 -1.02 -9.97 57.71
CA ASP A 46 -0.49 -10.99 58.60
C ASP A 46 -1.62 -11.79 59.25
N THR A 47 -1.63 -13.10 59.05
CA THR A 47 -1.64 -14.16 60.10
C THR A 47 -2.02 -15.51 59.46
N ARG A 48 -1.08 -16.46 59.53
CA ARG A 48 -1.23 -17.92 59.42
C ARG A 48 -2.33 -18.46 58.46
N GLY A 49 -1.88 -18.94 57.29
CA GLY A 49 -2.44 -20.14 56.67
C GLY A 49 -3.06 -19.98 55.28
N ARG A 50 -2.26 -20.33 54.25
CA ARG A 50 -2.66 -20.84 52.93
C ARG A 50 -3.64 -19.97 52.12
N SER A 51 -3.09 -19.03 51.35
CA SER A 51 -3.80 -18.33 50.28
C SER A 51 -4.32 -19.32 49.23
N ILE A 52 -5.65 -19.43 49.12
CA ILE A 52 -6.35 -20.08 48.02
C ILE A 52 -6.68 -18.98 47.01
N SER A 53 -5.98 -18.96 45.89
CA SER A 53 -6.32 -18.09 44.76
C SER A 53 -7.54 -18.67 44.05
N SER A 54 -8.71 -18.06 44.26
CA SER A 54 -9.82 -18.22 43.33
C SER A 54 -9.54 -17.32 42.12
N GLU A 55 -9.02 -17.91 41.05
CA GLU A 55 -9.04 -17.26 39.73
C GLU A 55 -10.50 -17.12 39.30
N ILE A 56 -11.06 -15.93 39.47
CA ILE A 56 -12.27 -15.56 38.74
C ILE A 56 -11.83 -15.48 37.28
N ILE A 57 -12.17 -16.50 36.49
CA ILE A 57 -12.00 -16.50 35.03
C ILE A 57 -13.03 -15.52 34.46
N ALA A 58 -12.80 -14.23 34.64
CA ALA A 58 -13.27 -13.20 33.74
C ALA A 58 -12.23 -13.11 32.61
N GLY A 59 -12.07 -14.22 31.88
CA GLY A 59 -11.25 -14.25 30.69
C GLY A 59 -11.95 -13.41 29.63
N SER A 60 -11.56 -12.14 29.49
CA SER A 60 -11.72 -11.44 28.22
C SER A 60 -10.88 -12.21 27.22
N ASP A 61 -11.50 -13.19 26.55
CA ASP A 61 -10.87 -14.03 25.54
C ASP A 61 -10.46 -13.09 24.40
N THR A 62 -9.21 -12.61 24.43
CA THR A 62 -8.55 -11.88 23.34
C THR A 62 -8.18 -12.84 22.20
N ARG A 63 -9.00 -13.88 21.97
CA ARG A 63 -8.83 -14.80 20.86
C ARG A 63 -9.39 -14.12 19.62
N SER A 64 -8.50 -13.59 18.78
CA SER A 64 -8.85 -13.23 17.41
C SER A 64 -9.29 -14.51 16.68
N TYR A 65 -10.60 -14.70 16.51
CA TYR A 65 -11.13 -15.81 15.73
C TYR A 65 -10.76 -15.62 14.25
N PRO A 66 -10.46 -16.71 13.51
CA PRO A 66 -10.15 -16.61 12.10
C PRO A 66 -11.36 -16.10 11.32
N VAL A 67 -11.09 -15.27 10.32
CA VAL A 67 -12.10 -14.56 9.55
C VAL A 67 -12.25 -15.18 8.17
N TYR A 68 -13.49 -15.34 7.74
CA TYR A 68 -13.87 -15.90 6.44
C TYR A 68 -14.91 -15.02 5.75
N ILE A 69 -15.02 -15.19 4.43
CA ILE A 69 -15.96 -14.46 3.58
C ILE A 69 -17.01 -15.45 3.07
N ALA A 70 -18.28 -15.08 3.15
CA ALA A 70 -19.37 -15.83 2.52
C ALA A 70 -19.24 -15.74 0.99
N ILE A 71 -19.16 -16.87 0.30
CA ILE A 71 -18.98 -16.90 -1.16
C ILE A 71 -20.30 -16.81 -1.93
N GLN A 72 -21.44 -16.98 -1.25
CA GLN A 72 -22.79 -16.92 -1.80
C GLN A 72 -23.78 -16.55 -0.68
N ASP A 73 -24.99 -16.12 -1.07
CA ASP A 73 -26.08 -15.86 -0.12
C ASP A 73 -26.51 -17.17 0.55
N TYR A 74 -26.83 -17.10 1.84
CA TYR A 74 -27.35 -18.22 2.60
C TYR A 74 -28.62 -17.80 3.33
N GLN A 75 -29.71 -18.50 3.05
CA GLN A 75 -30.98 -18.33 3.72
C GLN A 75 -31.32 -19.66 4.41
N PRO A 76 -31.36 -19.72 5.75
CA PRO A 76 -31.71 -20.94 6.45
C PRO A 76 -33.16 -21.33 6.15
N ASP A 77 -33.39 -22.62 5.92
CA ASP A 77 -34.73 -23.17 5.72
C ASP A 77 -35.58 -23.04 7.00
N SER A 78 -36.90 -23.10 6.87
CA SER A 78 -37.83 -22.98 8.03
C SER A 78 -37.62 -24.02 9.14
N THR A 79 -36.93 -25.13 8.85
CA THR A 79 -36.55 -26.19 9.79
C THR A 79 -35.19 -25.94 10.45
N ASP A 80 -34.38 -25.03 9.94
CA ASP A 80 -33.05 -24.69 10.44
C ASP A 80 -33.13 -23.48 11.38
N VAL A 81 -33.41 -23.76 12.65
CA VAL A 81 -33.61 -22.74 13.68
C VAL A 81 -32.28 -22.18 14.21
N GLU A 82 -31.16 -22.86 13.93
CA GLU A 82 -29.84 -22.47 14.43
C GLU A 82 -28.97 -21.75 13.37
N GLY A 83 -29.43 -21.70 12.12
CA GLY A 83 -28.82 -20.93 11.05
C GLY A 83 -29.09 -19.42 11.15
N ILE A 84 -28.18 -18.62 10.58
CA ILE A 84 -28.36 -17.18 10.41
C ILE A 84 -28.24 -16.81 8.93
N PRO A 85 -29.03 -15.85 8.42
CA PRO A 85 -28.91 -15.44 7.03
C PRO A 85 -27.60 -14.70 6.80
N LEU A 86 -26.98 -14.93 5.64
CA LEU A 86 -25.76 -14.24 5.20
C LEU A 86 -25.87 -13.79 3.74
N GLU A 87 -25.20 -12.70 3.43
CA GLU A 87 -25.05 -12.18 2.07
C GLU A 87 -23.67 -12.53 1.50
N GLN A 88 -23.57 -12.74 0.19
CA GLN A 88 -22.32 -12.93 -0.51
C GLN A 88 -21.36 -11.75 -0.25
N GLY A 89 -20.12 -12.06 0.11
CA GLY A 89 -19.08 -11.09 0.46
C GLY A 89 -19.08 -10.68 1.93
N GLN A 90 -20.05 -11.13 2.74
CA GLN A 90 -20.11 -10.82 4.16
C GLN A 90 -18.99 -11.50 4.95
N ILE A 91 -18.35 -10.71 5.83
CA ILE A 91 -17.24 -11.16 6.67
C ILE A 91 -17.75 -11.71 8.00
N VAL A 92 -17.30 -12.92 8.36
CA VAL A 92 -17.66 -13.58 9.62
C VAL A 92 -16.44 -14.08 10.38
N GLU A 93 -16.57 -14.16 11.70
CA GLU A 93 -15.61 -14.87 12.55
C GLU A 93 -16.05 -16.32 12.73
N VAL A 94 -15.13 -17.26 12.54
CA VAL A 94 -15.41 -18.69 12.72
C VAL A 94 -15.03 -19.10 14.14
N LEU A 95 -16.04 -19.43 14.94
CA LEU A 95 -15.88 -19.83 16.35
C LEU A 95 -15.55 -21.32 16.48
N ASP A 96 -16.16 -22.16 15.64
CA ASP A 96 -15.88 -23.60 15.55
C ASP A 96 -15.96 -24.07 14.09
N LYS A 97 -14.96 -24.84 13.66
CA LYS A 97 -14.87 -25.47 12.33
C LYS A 97 -14.49 -26.95 12.37
N LYS A 98 -14.65 -27.61 13.53
CA LYS A 98 -14.30 -29.03 13.71
C LYS A 98 -15.13 -29.95 12.83
N ASN A 99 -16.39 -29.58 12.57
CA ASN A 99 -17.27 -30.29 11.64
C ASN A 99 -17.29 -29.56 10.29
N PRO A 100 -16.76 -30.12 9.19
CA PRO A 100 -16.76 -29.44 7.89
C PRO A 100 -18.16 -29.18 7.34
N ALA A 101 -19.16 -29.97 7.76
CA ALA A 101 -20.54 -29.81 7.30
C ALA A 101 -21.27 -28.65 7.99
N ASN A 102 -20.83 -28.20 9.17
CA ASN A 102 -21.46 -27.14 9.95
C ASN A 102 -20.42 -26.36 10.76
N TRP A 103 -20.20 -25.11 10.39
CA TRP A 103 -19.32 -24.19 11.10
C TRP A 103 -20.14 -23.23 11.95
N LEU A 104 -19.70 -22.99 13.18
CA LEU A 104 -20.29 -21.98 14.03
C LEU A 104 -19.64 -20.64 13.71
N VAL A 105 -20.43 -19.69 13.23
CA VAL A 105 -19.93 -18.38 12.82
C VAL A 105 -20.57 -17.25 13.61
N ARG A 106 -19.90 -16.11 13.66
CA ARG A 106 -20.39 -14.86 14.26
C ARG A 106 -20.23 -13.73 13.27
N THR A 107 -21.33 -13.03 12.99
CA THR A 107 -21.30 -11.83 12.15
C THR A 107 -20.65 -10.67 12.88
N LYS A 108 -19.98 -9.79 12.12
CA LYS A 108 -19.38 -8.55 12.63
C LYS A 108 -20.39 -7.41 12.81
N ALA A 109 -21.67 -7.65 12.53
CA ALA A 109 -22.74 -6.67 12.67
C ALA A 109 -23.01 -6.32 14.15
N ARG A 110 -23.74 -5.22 14.40
CA ARG A 110 -24.20 -4.83 15.73
C ARG A 110 -25.74 -4.75 15.74
N PRO A 111 -26.45 -5.63 16.47
CA PRO A 111 -25.93 -6.67 17.37
C PRO A 111 -25.31 -7.86 16.60
N PRO A 112 -24.26 -8.51 17.15
CA PRO A 112 -23.66 -9.68 16.53
C PRO A 112 -24.63 -10.85 16.59
N LYS A 113 -24.74 -11.57 15.48
CA LYS A 113 -25.54 -12.80 15.38
C LYS A 113 -24.61 -13.99 15.21
N SER A 114 -24.95 -15.10 15.84
CA SER A 114 -24.21 -16.35 15.72
C SER A 114 -25.15 -17.48 15.31
N GLY A 115 -24.64 -18.38 14.48
CA GLY A 115 -25.40 -19.51 13.96
C GLY A 115 -24.52 -20.51 13.21
N TRP A 116 -25.09 -21.67 12.94
CA TRP A 116 -24.43 -22.75 12.22
C TRP A 116 -24.68 -22.64 10.72
N ILE A 117 -23.61 -22.74 9.93
CA ILE A 117 -23.69 -22.62 8.47
C ILE A 117 -22.71 -23.62 7.85
N PRO A 118 -23.04 -24.29 6.74
CA PRO A 118 -22.12 -25.22 6.11
C PRO A 118 -20.80 -24.58 5.71
N GLY A 119 -19.68 -25.25 6.00
CA GLY A 119 -18.33 -24.74 5.73
C GLY A 119 -18.08 -24.44 4.24
N SER A 120 -18.83 -25.08 3.34
CA SER A 120 -18.76 -24.86 1.89
C SER A 120 -19.19 -23.47 1.43
N TYR A 121 -19.88 -22.70 2.28
CA TYR A 121 -20.28 -21.32 2.00
C TYR A 121 -19.18 -20.31 2.32
N PHE A 122 -18.05 -20.75 2.87
CA PHE A 122 -17.00 -19.87 3.34
C PHE A 122 -15.68 -20.11 2.64
N GLU A 123 -15.01 -19.01 2.36
CA GLU A 123 -13.65 -19.04 1.85
C GLU A 123 -12.78 -18.06 2.64
N THR A 124 -11.48 -18.35 2.69
CA THR A 124 -10.54 -17.40 3.29
C THR A 124 -10.49 -16.14 2.43
N PRO A 125 -10.28 -14.94 3.01
CA PRO A 125 -10.15 -13.72 2.23
C PRO A 125 -9.15 -13.85 1.07
N THR A 126 -8.02 -14.52 1.31
CA THR A 126 -6.97 -14.75 0.30
C THR A 126 -7.47 -15.55 -0.90
N GLU A 127 -8.21 -16.64 -0.70
CA GLU A 127 -8.70 -17.46 -1.80
C GLU A 127 -9.91 -16.82 -2.51
N TYR A 128 -10.79 -16.14 -1.77
CA TYR A 128 -11.92 -15.41 -2.34
C TYR A 128 -11.48 -14.36 -3.38
N TYR A 129 -10.45 -13.56 -3.06
CA TYR A 129 -9.93 -12.56 -4.01
C TYR A 129 -9.17 -13.20 -5.18
N LYS A 130 -8.46 -14.31 -4.97
CA LYS A 130 -7.80 -15.06 -6.06
C LYS A 130 -8.82 -15.67 -7.02
N GLN A 131 -9.90 -16.26 -6.51
CA GLN A 131 -10.94 -16.85 -7.33
C GLN A 131 -11.70 -15.78 -8.10
N ARG A 132 -12.03 -14.65 -7.47
CA ARG A 132 -12.65 -13.51 -8.16
C ARG A 132 -11.76 -12.91 -9.26
N ARG A 133 -10.44 -12.91 -9.07
CA ARG A 133 -9.45 -12.57 -10.12
C ARG A 133 -9.48 -13.58 -11.27
N ARG A 134 -9.57 -14.88 -10.98
CA ARG A 134 -9.62 -15.96 -11.99
C ARG A 134 -10.95 -16.02 -12.75
N THR A 135 -12.07 -15.78 -12.09
CA THR A 135 -13.41 -15.72 -12.72
C THR A 135 -13.54 -14.48 -13.61
N ARG A 136 -12.86 -13.37 -13.29
CA ARG A 136 -12.76 -12.19 -14.17
C ARG A 136 -12.01 -12.47 -15.48
N GLU A 137 -11.15 -13.49 -15.53
CA GLU A 137 -10.41 -13.87 -16.75
C GLU A 137 -11.17 -14.88 -17.65
N LEU A 138 -12.24 -15.53 -17.15
CA LEU A 138 -13.02 -16.53 -17.92
C LEU A 138 -14.48 -16.13 -18.22
N GLY A 139 -14.98 -14.99 -17.73
CA GLY A 139 -16.41 -14.64 -17.75
C GLY A 139 -16.85 -13.61 -18.79
N SER A 140 -16.63 -13.83 -20.09
CA SER A 140 -17.29 -13.03 -21.16
C SER A 140 -18.71 -13.54 -21.46
N THR A 141 -19.54 -13.80 -20.44
CA THR A 141 -20.92 -14.27 -20.63
C THR A 141 -21.87 -13.66 -19.59
N SER A 142 -22.59 -12.62 -20.03
CA SER A 142 -23.97 -12.28 -19.67
C SER A 142 -24.40 -12.37 -18.19
N VAL A 143 -23.91 -11.44 -17.37
CA VAL A 143 -24.72 -10.85 -16.30
C VAL A 143 -24.86 -9.37 -16.67
N LYS A 144 -26.09 -8.86 -16.82
CA LYS A 144 -26.30 -7.42 -17.00
C LYS A 144 -25.85 -6.73 -15.71
N MET A 145 -24.63 -6.21 -15.72
CA MET A 145 -24.14 -5.34 -14.67
C MET A 145 -24.98 -4.07 -14.67
N THR A 146 -25.28 -3.54 -13.49
CA THR A 146 -25.85 -2.19 -13.39
C THR A 146 -24.79 -1.18 -13.84
N GLU A 147 -25.22 -0.02 -14.33
CA GLU A 147 -24.30 1.05 -14.75
C GLU A 147 -23.32 1.43 -13.62
N ASP A 148 -23.80 1.44 -12.37
CA ASP A 148 -22.98 1.70 -11.18
C ASP A 148 -21.88 0.66 -10.97
N GLN A 149 -22.20 -0.63 -11.13
CA GLN A 149 -21.21 -1.70 -11.01
C GLN A 149 -20.16 -1.64 -12.11
N GLU A 150 -20.57 -1.33 -13.34
CA GLU A 150 -19.64 -1.14 -14.46
C GLU A 150 -18.74 0.08 -14.23
N ALA A 151 -19.29 1.18 -13.72
CA ALA A 151 -18.54 2.38 -13.39
C ALA A 151 -17.48 2.13 -12.30
N ILE A 152 -17.83 1.37 -11.25
CA ILE A 152 -16.88 0.98 -10.20
C ILE A 152 -15.75 0.13 -10.78
N LEU A 153 -16.07 -0.88 -11.59
CA LEU A 153 -15.05 -1.72 -12.23
C LEU A 153 -14.10 -0.91 -13.12
N LYS A 154 -14.65 -0.02 -13.97
CA LYS A 154 -13.85 0.85 -14.83
C LYS A 154 -12.94 1.77 -14.03
N ARG A 155 -13.45 2.35 -12.94
CA ARG A 155 -12.67 3.21 -12.05
C ARG A 155 -11.51 2.44 -11.41
N ASP A 156 -11.78 1.24 -10.90
CA ASP A 156 -10.74 0.40 -10.31
C ASP A 156 -9.69 -0.01 -11.36
N GLN A 157 -10.12 -0.33 -12.59
CA GLN A 157 -9.21 -0.62 -13.70
C GLN A 157 -8.31 0.58 -14.03
N VAL A 158 -8.89 1.77 -14.24
CA VAL A 158 -8.13 2.99 -14.54
C VAL A 158 -7.14 3.32 -13.42
N TYR A 159 -7.54 3.12 -12.17
CA TYR A 159 -6.66 3.33 -11.02
C TYR A 159 -5.46 2.37 -11.01
N HIS A 160 -5.69 1.09 -11.29
CA HIS A 160 -4.59 0.12 -11.37
C HIS A 160 -3.69 0.37 -12.57
N ASP A 161 -4.24 0.79 -13.71
CA ASP A 161 -3.46 1.21 -14.86
C ASP A 161 -2.60 2.42 -14.51
N LEU A 162 -3.15 3.44 -13.85
CA LEU A 162 -2.40 4.61 -13.35
C LEU A 162 -1.24 4.19 -12.45
N LEU A 163 -1.49 3.33 -11.45
CA LEU A 163 -0.46 2.86 -10.53
C LEU A 163 0.65 2.10 -11.27
N ARG A 164 0.30 1.19 -12.18
CA ARG A 164 1.27 0.45 -13.00
C ARG A 164 2.11 1.40 -13.84
N THR A 165 1.49 2.34 -14.54
CA THR A 165 2.24 3.29 -15.39
C THR A 165 3.15 4.20 -14.57
N GLU A 166 2.78 4.52 -13.33
CA GLU A 166 3.64 5.28 -12.43
C GLU A 166 4.84 4.43 -11.96
N GLU A 167 4.64 3.16 -11.65
CA GLU A 167 5.74 2.24 -11.31
C GLU A 167 6.75 2.09 -12.45
N GLU A 168 6.25 1.95 -13.68
CA GLU A 168 7.06 1.90 -14.91
C GLU A 168 7.84 3.22 -15.10
N PHE A 169 7.16 4.35 -15.00
CA PHE A 169 7.80 5.67 -15.11
C PHE A 169 8.89 5.92 -14.06
N VAL A 170 8.64 5.51 -12.81
CA VAL A 170 9.64 5.58 -11.73
C VAL A 170 10.85 4.69 -12.02
N ALA A 171 10.63 3.51 -12.61
CA ALA A 171 11.72 2.61 -12.98
C ALA A 171 12.58 3.20 -14.12
N GLU A 172 11.97 3.86 -15.11
CA GLU A 172 12.67 4.57 -16.18
C GLU A 172 13.47 5.75 -15.64
N LEU A 173 12.86 6.59 -14.79
CA LEU A 173 13.56 7.71 -14.13
C LEU A 173 14.74 7.24 -13.29
N ARG A 174 14.59 6.11 -12.56
CA ARG A 174 15.70 5.48 -11.83
C ARG A 174 16.83 5.13 -12.80
N GLY A 175 16.51 4.53 -13.94
CA GLY A 175 17.47 4.23 -15.00
C GLY A 175 18.24 5.47 -15.45
N CYS A 176 17.55 6.59 -15.70
CA CYS A 176 18.21 7.86 -16.04
C CYS A 176 19.14 8.36 -14.91
N VAL A 177 18.72 8.29 -13.65
CA VAL A 177 19.56 8.74 -12.53
C VAL A 177 20.78 7.82 -12.36
N GLU A 178 20.59 6.51 -12.35
CA GLU A 178 21.65 5.53 -12.10
C GLU A 178 22.67 5.43 -13.22
N HIS A 179 22.28 5.65 -14.48
CA HIS A 179 23.19 5.49 -15.62
C HIS A 179 23.64 6.82 -16.18
N TYR A 180 22.74 7.79 -16.38
CA TYR A 180 23.07 9.05 -17.03
C TYR A 180 23.60 10.09 -16.03
N VAL A 181 22.91 10.31 -14.90
CA VAL A 181 23.38 11.27 -13.89
C VAL A 181 24.67 10.77 -13.24
N HIS A 182 24.73 9.49 -12.89
CA HIS A 182 25.93 8.90 -12.28
C HIS A 182 27.15 8.91 -13.22
N LEU A 183 26.96 8.78 -14.54
CA LEU A 183 28.04 8.95 -15.53
C LEU A 183 28.69 10.34 -15.40
N LEU A 184 27.90 11.37 -15.11
CA LEU A 184 28.35 12.75 -14.90
C LEU A 184 28.88 13.00 -13.47
N ASP A 185 28.76 12.02 -12.57
CA ASP A 185 29.40 12.02 -11.24
C ASP A 185 30.81 11.40 -11.26
N ASP A 186 31.23 10.76 -12.37
CA ASP A 186 32.57 10.15 -12.48
C ASP A 186 33.68 11.22 -12.40
N ALA A 187 34.72 10.92 -11.63
CA ALA A 187 35.89 11.79 -11.47
C ALA A 187 36.71 11.97 -12.76
N ASN A 188 36.51 11.10 -13.76
CA ASN A 188 37.27 11.10 -15.00
C ASN A 188 36.60 11.87 -16.16
N ILE A 189 35.46 12.54 -15.93
CA ILE A 189 34.82 13.32 -16.99
C ILE A 189 35.69 14.53 -17.39
N PRO A 190 35.70 14.94 -18.68
CA PRO A 190 36.44 16.12 -19.10
C PRO A 190 35.98 17.38 -18.35
N PRO A 191 36.89 18.33 -18.04
CA PRO A 191 36.54 19.54 -17.29
C PRO A 191 35.41 20.38 -17.91
N ALA A 192 35.32 20.38 -19.25
CA ALA A 192 34.24 21.04 -19.97
C ALA A 192 32.86 20.45 -19.61
N ILE A 193 32.76 19.12 -19.50
CA ILE A 193 31.52 18.42 -19.08
C ILE A 193 31.22 18.72 -17.62
N ALA A 194 32.24 18.66 -16.75
CA ALA A 194 32.08 18.90 -15.32
C ALA A 194 31.53 20.31 -15.02
N ASN A 195 31.99 21.32 -15.76
CA ASN A 195 31.55 22.70 -15.59
C ASN A 195 30.07 22.91 -15.95
N GLU A 196 29.55 22.14 -16.92
CA GLU A 196 28.18 22.25 -17.42
C GLU A 196 27.25 21.14 -16.89
N LYS A 197 27.76 20.30 -15.98
CA LYS A 197 27.07 19.13 -15.42
C LYS A 197 25.63 19.41 -15.01
N SER A 198 25.39 20.49 -14.27
CA SER A 198 24.06 20.83 -13.77
C SER A 198 23.03 21.04 -14.88
N LYS A 199 23.44 21.53 -16.05
CA LYS A 199 22.55 21.69 -17.21
C LYS A 199 22.24 20.33 -17.84
N PHE A 200 23.25 19.45 -17.95
CA PHE A 200 23.07 18.10 -18.47
C PHE A 200 22.20 17.23 -17.56
N THR A 201 22.42 17.27 -16.24
CA THR A 201 21.62 16.48 -15.29
C THR A 201 20.18 16.96 -15.16
N LEU A 202 19.88 18.19 -15.59
CA LEU A 202 18.61 18.88 -15.33
C LEU A 202 18.26 18.76 -13.83
N ASN A 203 16.97 18.63 -13.51
CA ASN A 203 16.46 18.32 -12.18
C ASN A 203 15.98 16.85 -12.08
N LEU A 204 16.66 15.91 -12.75
CA LEU A 204 16.27 14.50 -12.80
C LEU A 204 16.24 13.83 -11.40
N ASN A 205 17.14 14.21 -10.50
CA ASN A 205 17.15 13.69 -9.13
C ASN A 205 15.90 14.11 -8.35
N GLU A 206 15.51 15.39 -8.48
CA GLU A 206 14.32 15.94 -7.85
C GLU A 206 13.06 15.29 -8.42
N LEU A 207 13.00 15.12 -9.74
CA LEU A 207 11.87 14.48 -10.43
C LEU A 207 11.72 13.01 -10.02
N TYR A 208 12.83 12.25 -10.05
CA TYR A 208 12.85 10.87 -9.58
C TYR A 208 12.41 10.76 -8.12
N ASN A 209 12.95 11.61 -7.24
CA ASN A 209 12.58 11.59 -5.84
C ASN A 209 11.10 11.93 -5.62
N PHE A 210 10.56 12.92 -6.34
CA PHE A 210 9.15 13.25 -6.29
C PHE A 210 8.29 12.04 -6.67
N HIS A 211 8.55 11.44 -7.83
CA HIS A 211 7.75 10.31 -8.30
C HIS A 211 7.90 9.06 -7.42
N ALA A 212 9.13 8.64 -7.12
CA ALA A 212 9.39 7.42 -6.35
C ALA A 212 8.97 7.50 -4.89
N ASN A 213 9.21 8.64 -4.23
CA ASN A 213 9.05 8.76 -2.78
C ASN A 213 7.80 9.51 -2.33
N VAL A 214 7.15 10.26 -3.23
CA VAL A 214 5.97 11.07 -2.89
C VAL A 214 4.76 10.63 -3.70
N MET A 215 4.84 10.66 -5.03
CA MET A 215 3.70 10.35 -5.90
C MET A 215 3.30 8.87 -5.78
N LEU A 216 4.23 7.94 -6.02
CA LEU A 216 3.95 6.51 -5.97
C LEU A 216 3.46 6.04 -4.60
N LYS A 217 3.98 6.61 -3.51
CA LYS A 217 3.48 6.33 -2.14
C LYS A 217 2.09 6.93 -1.91
N GLY A 218 1.85 8.12 -2.45
CA GLY A 218 0.54 8.79 -2.38
C GLY A 218 -0.54 8.08 -3.18
N LEU A 219 -0.19 7.44 -4.32
CA LEU A 219 -1.08 6.55 -5.04
C LEU A 219 -1.33 5.29 -4.20
N ASN A 220 -0.28 4.55 -3.82
CA ASN A 220 -0.41 3.32 -3.02
C ASN A 220 -1.26 3.47 -1.75
N TYR A 221 -1.26 4.63 -1.09
CA TYR A 221 -2.12 4.91 0.06
C TYR A 221 -3.62 4.74 -0.24
N TYR A 222 -4.06 5.02 -1.47
CA TYR A 222 -5.46 4.90 -1.90
C TYR A 222 -5.72 3.62 -2.72
N SER A 223 -4.86 2.60 -2.63
CA SER A 223 -5.06 1.34 -3.36
C SER A 223 -6.40 0.66 -3.08
N ASP A 224 -6.89 0.82 -1.86
CA ASP A 224 -8.12 0.20 -1.38
C ASP A 224 -9.35 1.13 -1.53
N ASP A 225 -9.14 2.41 -1.86
CA ASP A 225 -10.20 3.38 -2.13
C ASP A 225 -9.87 4.29 -3.34
N PRO A 226 -9.95 3.76 -4.57
CA PRO A 226 -9.65 4.51 -5.80
C PRO A 226 -10.45 5.80 -5.98
N GLY A 227 -11.62 5.91 -5.32
CA GLY A 227 -12.48 7.10 -5.39
C GLY A 227 -11.85 8.36 -4.81
N LYS A 228 -10.83 8.22 -3.96
CA LYS A 228 -10.14 9.33 -3.30
C LYS A 228 -8.79 9.69 -3.94
N VAL A 229 -8.37 8.98 -4.98
CA VAL A 229 -7.06 9.20 -5.63
C VAL A 229 -6.86 10.65 -6.08
N GLY A 230 -7.92 11.34 -6.51
CA GLY A 230 -7.88 12.75 -6.90
C GLY A 230 -7.37 13.69 -5.79
N GLN A 231 -7.59 13.34 -4.52
CA GLN A 231 -7.08 14.13 -3.39
C GLN A 231 -5.55 14.10 -3.32
N THR A 232 -4.91 13.01 -3.76
CA THR A 232 -3.44 12.94 -3.86
C THR A 232 -2.93 13.99 -4.85
N PHE A 233 -3.55 14.12 -6.02
CA PHE A 233 -3.13 15.10 -7.03
C PHE A 233 -3.30 16.55 -6.55
N ILE A 234 -4.45 16.88 -5.96
CA ILE A 234 -4.70 18.23 -5.41
C ILE A 234 -3.65 18.58 -4.34
N ARG A 235 -3.36 17.65 -3.44
CA ARG A 235 -2.37 17.86 -2.38
C ARG A 235 -0.95 18.05 -2.92
N LEU A 236 -0.63 17.42 -4.05
CA LEU A 236 0.68 17.43 -4.68
C LEU A 236 0.81 18.47 -5.80
N GLU A 237 -0.16 19.37 -5.97
CA GLU A 237 -0.22 20.36 -7.06
C GLU A 237 1.12 21.08 -7.26
N ARG A 238 1.71 21.61 -6.18
CA ARG A 238 3.00 22.32 -6.24
C ARG A 238 4.20 21.42 -6.45
N ASP A 239 4.10 20.14 -6.08
CA ASP A 239 5.19 19.19 -6.33
C ASP A 239 5.32 18.88 -7.83
N PHE A 240 4.29 19.14 -8.66
CA PHE A 240 4.41 19.08 -10.12
C PHE A 240 5.26 20.22 -10.73
N ASP A 241 5.65 21.25 -9.95
CA ASP A 241 6.56 22.31 -10.42
C ASP A 241 7.91 21.77 -10.88
N HIS A 242 8.32 20.57 -10.42
CA HIS A 242 9.51 19.88 -10.94
C HIS A 242 9.42 19.62 -12.45
N HIS A 243 8.23 19.31 -12.99
CA HIS A 243 8.03 19.14 -14.43
C HIS A 243 8.15 20.47 -15.18
N VAL A 244 7.65 21.55 -14.59
CA VAL A 244 7.76 22.91 -15.18
C VAL A 244 9.23 23.31 -15.30
N GLN A 245 10.02 23.09 -14.24
CA GLN A 245 11.46 23.35 -14.27
C GLN A 245 12.17 22.50 -15.33
N PHE A 246 11.87 21.20 -15.37
CA PHE A 246 12.45 20.29 -16.37
C PHE A 246 12.17 20.77 -17.80
N ALA A 247 10.89 21.04 -18.11
CA ALA A 247 10.47 21.48 -19.44
C ALA A 247 11.07 22.83 -19.85
N LYS A 248 11.29 23.73 -18.89
CA LYS A 248 11.92 25.02 -19.12
C LYS A 248 13.40 24.90 -19.49
N ASP A 249 14.14 24.03 -18.80
CA ASP A 249 15.59 23.91 -18.98
C ASP A 249 15.95 22.99 -20.15
N LEU A 250 15.11 22.00 -20.45
CA LEU A 250 15.35 20.98 -21.47
C LEU A 250 15.80 21.55 -22.83
N PRO A 251 15.15 22.57 -23.44
CA PRO A 251 15.59 23.10 -24.73
C PRO A 251 17.05 23.58 -24.72
N SER A 252 17.46 24.29 -23.67
CA SER A 252 18.83 24.80 -23.56
C SER A 252 19.86 23.67 -23.37
N THR A 253 19.47 22.59 -22.70
CA THR A 253 20.31 21.40 -22.55
C THR A 253 20.44 20.65 -23.86
N LEU A 254 19.36 20.52 -24.65
CA LEU A 254 19.40 19.92 -25.99
C LEU A 254 20.31 20.71 -26.94
N ASP A 255 20.22 22.05 -26.93
CA ASP A 255 21.11 22.90 -27.73
C ASP A 255 22.59 22.77 -27.33
N LEU A 256 22.86 22.54 -26.03
CA LEU A 256 24.21 22.33 -25.52
C LEU A 256 24.77 20.96 -25.91
N LEU A 257 23.93 19.93 -25.94
CA LEU A 257 24.33 18.57 -26.34
C LEU A 257 24.82 18.50 -27.79
N GLU A 258 24.36 19.40 -28.67
CA GLU A 258 24.81 19.48 -30.06
C GLU A 258 26.15 20.22 -30.24
N GLN A 259 26.66 20.87 -29.20
CA GLN A 259 27.91 21.62 -29.24
C GLN A 259 29.12 20.75 -28.93
N GLN A 260 30.28 21.09 -29.51
CA GLN A 260 31.55 20.48 -29.14
C GLN A 260 32.10 21.11 -27.85
N PRO A 261 32.73 20.33 -26.95
CA PRO A 261 33.07 18.90 -27.06
C PRO A 261 31.99 17.94 -26.52
N PHE A 262 30.79 18.43 -26.20
CA PHE A 262 29.75 17.67 -25.50
C PHE A 262 29.15 16.55 -26.37
N LYS A 263 28.88 16.86 -27.63
CA LYS A 263 28.35 15.89 -28.60
C LYS A 263 29.20 14.62 -28.69
N ASP A 264 30.51 14.79 -28.86
CA ASP A 264 31.46 13.68 -28.99
C ASP A 264 31.52 12.86 -27.69
N PHE A 265 31.54 13.52 -26.53
CA PHE A 265 31.54 12.84 -25.24
C PHE A 265 30.32 11.91 -25.07
N PHE A 266 29.11 12.44 -25.28
CA PHE A 266 27.90 11.65 -25.09
C PHE A 266 27.73 10.56 -26.15
N GLN A 267 28.19 10.78 -27.39
CA GLN A 267 28.19 9.74 -28.42
C GLN A 267 29.11 8.56 -28.05
N VAL A 268 30.31 8.84 -27.52
CA VAL A 268 31.22 7.78 -27.03
C VAL A 268 30.60 7.01 -25.87
N CYS A 269 30.00 7.71 -24.90
CA CYS A 269 29.35 7.08 -23.76
C CYS A 269 28.18 6.16 -24.17
N GLN A 270 27.36 6.58 -25.14
CA GLN A 270 26.23 5.78 -25.63
C GLN A 270 26.70 4.48 -26.30
N VAL A 271 27.79 4.54 -27.07
CA VAL A 271 28.39 3.35 -27.70
C VAL A 271 28.93 2.38 -26.65
N LEU A 272 29.63 2.88 -25.62
CA LEU A 272 30.19 2.04 -24.55
C LEU A 272 29.12 1.35 -23.70
N GLN A 273 27.99 2.04 -23.44
CA GLN A 273 26.87 1.45 -22.72
C GLN A 273 26.19 0.34 -23.51
N ASN A 274 26.04 0.48 -24.83
CA ASN A 274 25.43 -0.56 -25.67
C ASN A 274 26.30 -1.82 -25.83
N HIS A 275 27.64 -1.69 -25.79
CA HIS A 275 28.56 -2.83 -25.90
C HIS A 275 28.80 -3.57 -24.56
N SER A 276 28.33 -3.02 -23.45
CA SER A 276 28.45 -3.65 -22.12
C SER A 276 27.23 -4.53 -21.76
N ILE A 277 26.24 -4.62 -22.66
CA ILE A 277 24.97 -5.35 -22.47
C ILE A 277 24.86 -6.57 -23.42
N GLU A 278 25.85 -6.78 -24.31
CA GLU A 278 26.04 -8.04 -25.07
C GLU A 278 26.99 -9.00 -24.33
#